data_AF-A0A428UQE9-F1
#
_entry.id   AF-A0A428UQE9-F1
#
_cell.length_a   1.000
_cell.length_b   1.000
_cell.length_c   1.000
_cell.angle_alpha   90.00
_cell.angle_beta   90.00
_cell.angle_gamma   90.00
#
_symmetry.space_group_name_H-M   'P 1'
#
loop_
_entity.id
_entity.type
_entity.pdbx_description
1 polymer ?
#
loop_
_entity_poly.entity_id
_entity_poly.type
_entity_poly.pdbx_seq_one_letter_code
_entity_poly.pdbx_strand_id
1 'polypeptide(L)'
;MDPASIQRYEEAVRSAIASTQVVNGYFVKKTAKMDDTIRYLARMTKMLKRTYEGKPLNVIPTRVLTSQNYIPLLSHLRESTPSSGWYITYPAFSSLASKSESMTLRDVFLKMLMTTRGVTGERALEIQKHWKTPYEFVKAFEACGTGEQGLKHA
;
A
#
# COMPACT_ATOMS: atom_id res chain seq x y z
N MET A 1 -5.87 34.59 -7.25
CA MET A 1 -6.69 33.45 -6.77
C MET A 1 -7.98 34.03 -6.24
N ASP A 2 -9.13 33.55 -6.70
CA ASP A 2 -10.45 34.00 -6.24
C ASP A 2 -10.64 33.66 -4.75
N PRO A 3 -11.07 34.60 -3.87
CA PRO A 3 -11.32 34.33 -2.45
C PRO A 3 -12.19 33.09 -2.19
N ALA A 4 -13.20 32.84 -3.04
CA ALA A 4 -14.05 31.66 -2.92
C ALA A 4 -13.29 30.35 -3.17
N SER A 5 -12.30 30.37 -4.08
CA SER A 5 -11.45 29.21 -4.34
C SER A 5 -10.54 28.89 -3.15
N ILE A 6 -9.97 29.91 -2.50
CA ILE A 6 -9.09 29.75 -1.34
C ILE A 6 -9.86 29.13 -0.16
N GLN A 7 -11.07 29.60 0.11
CA GLN A 7 -11.92 29.05 1.16
C GLN A 7 -12.27 27.58 0.91
N ARG A 8 -12.63 27.23 -0.33
CA ARG A 8 -12.93 25.85 -0.70
C ARG A 8 -11.71 24.93 -0.54
N TYR A 9 -10.51 25.40 -0.88
CA TYR A 9 -9.28 24.65 -0.64
C TYR A 9 -9.01 24.44 0.86
N GLU A 10 -9.23 25.46 1.68
CA GLU A 10 -9.05 25.34 3.13
C GLU A 10 -10.00 24.29 3.73
N GLU A 11 -11.28 24.32 3.34
CA GLU A 11 -12.28 23.32 3.76
C GLU A 11 -11.88 21.90 3.31
N ALA A 12 -11.43 21.75 2.06
CA ALA A 12 -10.96 20.46 1.55
C ALA A 12 -9.74 19.93 2.33
N VAL A 13 -8.77 20.80 2.65
CA VAL A 13 -7.60 20.43 3.47
C VAL A 13 -8.02 20.03 4.89
N ARG A 14 -8.93 20.79 5.51
CA ARG A 14 -9.46 20.46 6.85
C ARG A 14 -10.15 19.09 6.85
N SER A 15 -10.96 18.82 5.83
CA SER A 15 -11.64 17.53 5.64
C SER A 15 -10.64 16.38 5.44
N ALA A 16 -9.62 16.56 4.61
CA ALA A 16 -8.58 15.55 4.38
C ALA A 16 -7.80 15.23 5.66
N ILE A 17 -7.48 16.24 6.48
CA ILE A 17 -6.82 16.04 7.77
C ILE A 17 -7.72 15.27 8.73
N ALA A 18 -8.99 15.66 8.84
CA ALA A 18 -9.95 14.97 9.69
C ALA A 18 -10.13 13.51 9.28
N SER A 19 -10.25 13.23 7.98
CA SER A 19 -10.34 11.87 7.44
C SER A 19 -9.09 11.05 7.77
N THR A 20 -7.90 11.63 7.56
CA THR A 20 -6.62 10.96 7.88
C THR A 20 -6.51 10.57 9.37
N GLN A 21 -7.07 11.40 10.26
CA GLN A 21 -7.06 11.12 11.70
C GLN A 21 -8.13 10.13 12.13
N VAL A 22 -9.38 10.36 11.72
CA VAL A 22 -10.55 9.64 12.24
C VAL A 22 -10.81 8.36 11.46
N VAL A 23 -10.73 8.41 10.13
CA VAL A 23 -11.05 7.28 9.26
C VAL A 23 -9.85 6.36 9.11
N ASN A 24 -8.67 6.92 8.86
CA ASN A 24 -7.46 6.12 8.64
C ASN A 24 -6.67 5.82 9.93
N GLY A 25 -6.99 6.47 11.05
CA GLY A 25 -6.34 6.22 12.34
C GLY A 25 -4.89 6.71 12.44
N TYR A 26 -4.44 7.61 11.56
CA TYR A 26 -3.09 8.18 11.66
C TYR A 26 -3.01 9.29 12.70
N PHE A 27 -1.88 9.38 13.39
CA PHE A 27 -1.57 10.55 14.20
C PHE A 27 -1.08 11.70 13.31
N VAL A 28 -1.87 12.78 13.22
CA VAL A 28 -1.47 13.98 12.46
C VAL A 28 -0.92 15.05 13.40
N LYS A 29 0.32 15.48 13.14
CA LYS A 29 0.94 16.64 13.80
C LYS A 29 0.98 17.82 12.83
N LYS A 30 0.24 18.89 13.15
CA LYS A 30 0.32 20.17 12.43
C LYS A 30 1.50 20.99 12.96
N THR A 31 2.27 21.57 12.05
CA THR A 31 3.42 22.46 12.31
C THR A 31 3.29 23.70 11.45
N ALA A 32 3.62 24.87 12.00
CA ALA A 32 3.50 26.13 11.26
C ALA A 32 4.77 26.45 10.46
N LYS A 33 5.94 26.10 10.99
CA LYS A 33 7.25 26.35 10.38
C LYS A 33 8.10 25.09 10.36
N MET A 34 9.12 25.07 9.50
CA MET A 34 10.09 23.97 9.41
C MET A 34 10.78 23.72 10.77
N ASP A 35 11.14 24.79 11.49
CA ASP A 35 11.76 24.69 12.82
C ASP A 35 10.89 23.94 13.84
N ASP A 36 9.57 24.06 13.74
CA ASP A 36 8.65 23.34 14.62
C ASP A 36 8.64 21.84 14.30
N THR A 37 8.78 21.48 13.01
CA THR A 37 8.94 20.10 12.56
C THR A 37 10.25 19.51 13.06
N ILE A 38 11.37 20.23 12.91
CA ILE A 38 12.69 19.80 13.42
C ILE A 38 12.62 19.57 14.94
N ARG A 39 12.05 20.53 15.67
CA ARG A 39 11.89 20.43 17.13
C ARG A 39 11.00 19.27 17.53
N TYR A 40 9.92 19.00 16.79
CA TYR A 40 9.03 17.88 17.03
C TYR A 40 9.75 16.54 16.84
N LEU A 41 10.48 16.36 15.72
CA LEU A 41 11.25 15.14 15.45
C LEU A 41 12.35 14.93 16.51
N ALA A 42 13.09 15.97 16.88
CA ALA A 42 14.11 15.88 17.92
C ALA A 42 13.54 15.44 19.28
N ARG A 43 12.37 15.98 19.67
CA ARG A 43 11.67 15.57 20.89
C ARG A 43 11.18 14.13 20.80
N MET A 44 10.65 13.71 19.65
CA MET A 44 10.21 12.33 19.42
C MET A 44 11.37 11.34 19.56
N THR A 45 12.52 11.63 18.94
CA THR A 45 13.73 10.80 19.07
C THR A 45 14.17 10.68 20.52
N LYS A 46 14.18 11.79 21.27
CA LYS A 46 14.55 11.79 22.70
C LYS A 46 13.56 10.98 23.54
N MET A 47 12.28 11.04 23.23
CA MET A 47 11.24 10.23 23.88
C MET A 47 11.43 8.75 23.58
N LEU A 48 11.61 8.37 22.31
CA LEU A 48 11.84 6.97 21.91
C LEU A 48 13.08 6.40 22.59
N LYS A 49 14.18 7.15 22.63
CA LYS A 49 15.39 6.74 23.35
C LYS A 49 15.06 6.42 24.81
N ARG A 50 14.46 7.36 25.55
CA ARG A 50 14.11 7.16 26.98
C ARG A 50 13.16 5.99 27.20
N THR A 51 12.22 5.76 26.28
CA THR A 51 11.22 4.70 26.41
C THR A 51 11.81 3.31 26.25
N TYR A 52 12.81 3.15 25.37
CA TYR A 52 13.36 1.86 24.98
C TYR A 52 14.78 1.59 25.48
N GLU A 53 15.49 2.60 25.99
CA GLU A 53 16.82 2.44 26.58
C GLU A 53 16.77 1.45 27.76
N GLY A 54 17.62 0.42 27.70
CA GLY A 54 17.69 -0.64 28.71
C GLY A 54 16.57 -1.69 28.65
N LYS A 55 15.68 -1.66 27.65
CA LYS A 55 14.63 -2.68 27.48
C LYS A 55 14.95 -3.63 26.32
N PRO A 56 14.85 -4.95 26.53
CA PRO A 56 14.99 -5.90 25.43
C PRO A 56 13.84 -5.71 24.43
N LEU A 57 14.16 -5.80 23.13
CA LEU A 57 13.18 -5.72 22.04
C LEU A 57 12.97 -7.10 21.45
N ASN A 58 11.71 -7.53 21.31
CA ASN A 58 11.39 -8.78 20.65
C ASN A 58 11.34 -8.56 19.13
N VAL A 59 12.17 -9.30 18.40
CA VAL A 59 12.28 -9.15 16.94
C VAL A 59 11.72 -10.40 16.27
N ILE A 60 10.77 -10.20 15.36
CA ILE A 60 10.19 -11.28 14.55
C ILE A 60 11.23 -11.68 13.49
N PRO A 61 11.59 -12.98 13.37
CA PRO A 61 12.53 -13.44 12.36
C PRO A 61 12.05 -13.12 10.94
N THR A 62 12.91 -12.55 10.10
CA THR A 62 12.55 -12.15 8.72
C THR A 62 12.02 -13.31 7.86
N ARG A 63 12.53 -14.53 8.08
CA ARG A 63 12.12 -15.74 7.34
C ARG A 63 10.63 -16.09 7.45
N VAL A 64 9.94 -15.62 8.48
CA VAL A 64 8.50 -15.88 8.66
C VAL A 64 7.63 -14.72 8.15
N LEU A 65 8.23 -13.61 7.73
CA LEU A 65 7.52 -12.42 7.28
C LEU A 65 7.26 -12.48 5.78
N THR A 66 6.01 -12.25 5.40
CA THR A 66 5.59 -12.02 4.01
C THR A 66 4.72 -10.78 3.95
N SER A 67 4.63 -10.15 2.78
CA SER A 67 3.78 -8.96 2.58
C SER A 67 2.31 -9.25 2.91
N GLN A 68 1.86 -10.50 2.76
CA GLN A 68 0.49 -10.90 3.05
C GLN A 68 0.25 -11.20 4.54
N ASN A 69 1.26 -11.68 5.27
CA ASN A 69 1.07 -12.12 6.66
C ASN A 69 1.48 -11.09 7.71
N TYR A 70 2.25 -10.05 7.34
CA TYR A 70 2.85 -9.12 8.29
C TYR A 70 1.82 -8.40 9.19
N ILE A 71 0.78 -7.82 8.58
CA ILE A 71 -0.26 -7.11 9.32
C ILE A 71 -1.09 -8.06 10.20
N PRO A 72 -1.62 -9.21 9.68
CA PRO A 72 -2.30 -10.19 10.53
C PRO A 72 -1.44 -10.72 11.70
N LEU A 73 -0.16 -11.00 11.44
CA LEU A 73 0.76 -11.51 12.47
C LEU A 73 0.98 -10.48 13.58
N LEU A 74 1.18 -9.20 13.22
CA LEU A 74 1.31 -8.14 14.23
C LEU A 74 0.04 -7.97 15.08
N SER A 75 -1.15 -8.05 14.47
CA SER A 75 -2.40 -7.98 15.22
C SER A 75 -2.52 -9.14 16.21
N HIS A 76 -2.25 -10.37 15.76
CA HIS A 76 -2.27 -11.55 16.61
C HIS A 76 -1.25 -11.49 17.76
N LEU A 77 -0.03 -11.01 17.51
CA LEU A 77 1.01 -10.86 18.53
C LEU A 77 0.66 -9.80 19.58
N ARG A 78 -0.04 -8.73 19.18
CA ARG A 78 -0.55 -7.70 20.10
C ARG A 78 -1.69 -8.22 20.98
N GLU A 79 -2.54 -9.07 20.45
CA GLU A 79 -3.64 -9.70 21.21
C GLU A 79 -3.13 -10.76 22.18
N SER A 80 -2.21 -11.63 21.73
CA SER A 80 -1.67 -12.73 22.54
C SER A 80 -0.64 -12.27 23.59
N THR A 81 0.13 -11.22 23.31
CA THR A 81 1.12 -10.66 24.23
C THR A 81 1.01 -9.14 24.33
N PRO A 82 -0.01 -8.61 25.03
CA PRO A 82 -0.24 -7.16 25.12
C PRO A 82 0.88 -6.40 25.84
N SER A 83 1.63 -7.08 26.70
CA SER A 83 2.71 -6.50 27.50
C SER A 83 4.04 -6.37 26.76
N SER A 84 4.17 -6.98 25.58
CA SER A 84 5.42 -7.07 24.83
C SER A 84 5.30 -6.48 23.43
N GLY A 85 6.14 -5.51 23.13
CA GLY A 85 6.27 -4.97 21.78
C GLY A 85 7.01 -5.96 20.88
N TRP A 86 6.41 -6.30 19.74
CA TRP A 86 7.04 -7.09 18.67
C TRP A 86 7.44 -6.17 17.52
N TYR A 87 8.68 -6.31 17.07
CA TYR A 87 9.30 -5.45 16.05
C TYR A 87 9.88 -6.29 14.92
N ILE A 88 10.25 -5.62 13.83
CA ILE A 88 10.95 -6.21 12.69
C ILE A 88 12.25 -5.47 12.46
N THR A 89 13.19 -6.13 11.78
CA THR A 89 14.43 -5.49 11.36
C THR A 89 14.15 -4.47 10.26
N TYR A 90 14.99 -3.43 10.16
CA TYR A 90 14.86 -2.43 9.10
C TYR A 90 14.93 -3.02 7.68
N PRO A 91 15.84 -3.97 7.36
CA PRO A 91 15.83 -4.62 6.04
C PRO A 91 14.52 -5.36 5.74
N ALA A 92 13.94 -6.05 6.72
CA ALA A 92 12.65 -6.70 6.55
C ALA A 92 11.53 -5.69 6.28
N PHE A 93 11.49 -4.59 7.04
CA PHE A 93 10.55 -3.49 6.78
C PHE A 93 10.71 -2.92 5.37
N SER A 94 11.95 -2.65 4.94
CA SER A 94 12.23 -2.07 3.62
C SER A 94 11.80 -3.00 2.48
N SER A 95 11.98 -4.32 2.62
CA SER A 95 11.50 -5.30 1.64
C SER A 95 9.97 -5.36 1.63
N LEU A 96 9.34 -5.48 2.80
CA LEU A 96 7.86 -5.54 2.90
C LEU A 96 7.18 -4.28 2.34
N ALA A 97 7.79 -3.10 2.51
CA ALA A 97 7.29 -1.83 2.00
C ALA A 97 7.61 -1.59 0.50
N SER A 98 8.42 -2.45 -0.13
CA SER A 98 8.78 -2.33 -1.53
C SER A 98 7.59 -2.62 -2.44
N LYS A 99 7.15 -1.59 -3.19
CA LYS A 99 6.00 -1.62 -4.10
C LYS A 99 6.18 -2.58 -5.29
N SER A 100 7.42 -2.95 -5.60
CA SER A 100 7.77 -3.82 -6.73
C SER A 100 7.75 -5.31 -6.36
N GLU A 101 7.96 -5.65 -5.10
CA GLU A 101 8.10 -7.04 -4.63
C GLU A 101 6.75 -7.71 -4.37
N SER A 102 5.67 -6.92 -4.32
CA SER A 102 4.30 -7.36 -4.01
C SER A 102 3.38 -7.49 -5.23
N MET A 103 3.86 -7.21 -6.44
CA MET A 103 3.07 -7.37 -7.67
C MET A 103 3.05 -8.83 -8.09
N THR A 104 1.87 -9.44 -8.07
CA THR A 104 1.67 -10.76 -8.64
C THR A 104 1.69 -10.69 -10.18
N LEU A 105 1.92 -11.82 -10.85
CA LEU A 105 1.76 -11.91 -12.31
C LEU A 105 0.38 -11.39 -12.77
N ARG A 106 -0.63 -11.59 -11.93
CA ARG A 106 -1.99 -11.08 -12.13
C ARG A 106 -2.00 -9.55 -12.10
N ASP A 107 -1.36 -8.91 -11.12
CA ASP A 107 -1.33 -7.44 -11.05
C ASP A 107 -0.57 -6.82 -12.23
N VAL A 108 0.51 -7.47 -12.68
CA VAL A 108 1.25 -7.05 -13.87
C VAL A 108 0.39 -7.21 -15.13
N PHE A 109 -0.32 -8.33 -15.28
CA PHE A 109 -1.23 -8.52 -16.41
C PHE A 109 -2.38 -7.51 -16.43
N LEU A 110 -2.95 -7.20 -15.27
CA LEU A 110 -4.00 -6.19 -15.14
C LEU A 110 -3.49 -4.81 -15.61
N LYS A 111 -2.29 -4.42 -15.18
CA LYS A 111 -1.65 -3.18 -15.64
C LYS A 111 -1.40 -3.17 -17.14
N MET A 112 -0.96 -4.29 -17.72
CA MET A 112 -0.76 -4.41 -19.17
C MET A 112 -2.08 -4.19 -19.92
N LEU A 113 -3.19 -4.81 -19.48
CA LEU A 113 -4.51 -4.61 -20.09
C LEU A 113 -4.98 -3.15 -20.03
N MET A 114 -4.75 -2.47 -18.91
CA MET A 114 -5.12 -1.06 -18.71
C MET A 114 -4.29 -0.07 -19.56
N THR A 115 -3.21 -0.52 -20.21
CA THR A 115 -2.49 0.31 -21.20
C THR A 115 -3.24 0.42 -22.53
N THR A 116 -4.23 -0.46 -22.76
CA THR A 116 -5.07 -0.43 -23.95
C THR A 116 -6.17 0.62 -23.81
N ARG A 117 -6.25 1.53 -24.78
CA ARG A 117 -7.28 2.59 -24.81
C ARG A 117 -8.68 1.98 -24.72
N GLY A 118 -9.46 2.42 -23.73
CA GLY A 118 -10.83 1.95 -23.52
C GLY A 118 -10.95 0.73 -22.60
N VAL A 119 -9.85 0.18 -22.10
CA VAL A 119 -9.85 -0.88 -21.08
C VAL A 119 -9.71 -0.23 -19.70
N THR A 120 -10.85 -0.05 -19.03
CA THR A 120 -10.90 0.40 -17.64
C THR A 120 -10.50 -0.72 -16.67
N GLY A 121 -10.22 -0.39 -15.41
CA GLY A 121 -9.86 -1.40 -14.40
C GLY A 121 -10.91 -2.49 -14.23
N GLU A 122 -12.20 -2.15 -14.31
CA GLU A 122 -13.31 -3.11 -14.27
C GLU A 122 -13.30 -4.07 -15.47
N ARG A 123 -13.07 -3.55 -16.68
CA ARG A 123 -12.96 -4.37 -17.90
C ARG A 123 -11.73 -5.27 -17.86
N ALA A 124 -10.61 -4.75 -17.39
CA ALA A 124 -9.37 -5.52 -17.23
C ALA A 124 -9.55 -6.67 -16.23
N LEU A 125 -10.27 -6.44 -15.12
CA LEU A 125 -10.60 -7.48 -14.16
C LEU A 125 -11.49 -8.57 -14.79
N GLU A 126 -12.44 -8.21 -15.64
CA GLU A 126 -13.30 -9.19 -16.32
C GLU A 126 -12.51 -10.09 -17.27
N ILE A 127 -11.63 -9.51 -18.11
CA ILE A 127 -10.72 -10.27 -18.98
C ILE A 127 -9.86 -11.23 -18.14
N GLN A 128 -9.36 -10.76 -17.00
CA GLN A 128 -8.49 -11.53 -16.13
C GLN A 128 -9.20 -12.67 -15.36
N LYS A 129 -10.53 -12.65 -15.25
CA LYS A 129 -11.30 -13.80 -14.73
C LYS A 129 -11.23 -15.00 -15.66
N HIS A 130 -11.22 -14.76 -16.97
CA HIS A 130 -11.16 -15.80 -17.99
C HIS A 130 -9.73 -16.27 -18.26
N TRP A 131 -8.78 -15.34 -18.33
CA TRP A 131 -7.36 -15.64 -18.54
C TRP A 131 -6.55 -15.03 -17.41
N LYS A 132 -5.94 -15.86 -16.56
CA LYS A 132 -5.26 -15.38 -15.35
C LYS A 132 -3.87 -14.82 -15.66
N THR A 133 -3.32 -15.20 -16.81
CA THR A 133 -1.96 -14.84 -17.24
C THR A 133 -1.94 -14.37 -18.70
N PRO A 134 -0.94 -13.55 -19.09
CA PRO A 134 -0.78 -13.14 -20.48
C PRO A 134 -0.57 -14.34 -21.42
N TYR A 135 0.11 -15.39 -20.92
CA TYR A 135 0.35 -16.61 -21.68
C TYR A 135 -0.95 -17.34 -22.01
N GLU A 136 -1.84 -17.53 -21.02
CA GLU A 136 -3.16 -18.14 -21.25
C GLU A 136 -3.99 -17.33 -22.25
N PHE A 137 -3.93 -16.00 -22.17
CA PHE A 137 -4.64 -15.10 -23.07
C PHE A 137 -4.17 -15.23 -24.52
N VAL A 138 -2.86 -15.17 -24.75
CA VAL A 138 -2.28 -15.33 -26.10
C VAL A 138 -2.52 -16.74 -26.64
N LYS A 139 -2.34 -17.77 -25.82
CA LYS A 139 -2.58 -19.17 -26.23
C LYS A 139 -4.03 -19.41 -26.65
N ALA A 140 -4.99 -18.81 -25.93
CA ALA A 140 -6.40 -18.87 -26.31
C ALA A 140 -6.66 -18.16 -27.64
N PHE A 141 -6.02 -17.00 -27.87
CA PHE A 141 -6.10 -16.29 -29.14
C PHE A 141 -5.50 -17.10 -30.30
N GLU A 142 -4.33 -17.72 -30.11
CA GLU A 142 -3.70 -18.59 -31.11
C GLU A 142 -4.55 -19.81 -31.44
N ALA A 143 -5.26 -20.37 -30.45
CA ALA A 143 -6.20 -21.47 -30.65
C ALA A 143 -7.44 -21.10 -31.49
N CYS A 144 -7.74 -19.81 -31.67
CA CYS A 144 -8.83 -19.34 -32.54
C CYS A 144 -8.49 -19.42 -34.05
N GLY A 145 -7.23 -19.70 -34.42
CA GLY A 145 -6.79 -19.86 -35.81
C GLY A 145 -6.68 -18.57 -36.61
N THR A 146 -6.03 -18.63 -37.78
CA THR A 146 -5.86 -17.49 -38.70
C THR A 146 -7.03 -17.41 -39.68
N GLY A 147 -8.14 -16.79 -39.29
CA GLY A 147 -9.30 -16.56 -40.15
C GLY A 147 -10.39 -15.72 -39.48
N GLU A 148 -11.46 -15.37 -40.22
CA GLU A 148 -12.59 -14.52 -39.77
C GLU A 148 -13.26 -14.92 -38.43
N GLN A 149 -12.96 -16.10 -37.89
CA GLN A 149 -13.38 -16.52 -36.56
C GLN A 149 -12.68 -15.73 -35.43
N GLY A 150 -11.48 -15.20 -35.66
CA GLY A 150 -10.80 -14.27 -34.73
C GLY A 150 -11.35 -12.84 -34.74
N LEU A 151 -12.18 -12.47 -35.74
CA LEU A 151 -12.82 -11.16 -35.86
C LEU A 151 -14.22 -11.11 -35.23
N LYS A 152 -14.87 -12.26 -35.01
CA LYS A 152 -16.25 -12.35 -34.49
C LYS A 152 -16.35 -12.64 -32.98
N HIS A 153 -15.24 -13.00 -32.35
CA HIS A 153 -15.18 -13.33 -30.91
C HIS A 153 -14.16 -12.47 -30.12
N ALA A 154 -13.61 -11.41 -30.73
CA ALA A 154 -12.78 -10.40 -30.07
C ALA A 154 -13.60 -9.21 -29.57
#